data_AF-M0GEK2-F1
#
_entry.id   AF-M0GEK2-F1
#
_cell.length_a   1.000
_cell.length_b   1.000
_cell.length_c   1.000
_cell.angle_alpha   90.00
_cell.angle_beta   90.00
_cell.angle_gamma   90.00
#
_symmetry.space_group_name_H-M   'P 1'
#
loop_
_entity.id
_entity.type
_entity.pdbx_description
1 polymer ?
#
loop_
_entity_poly.entity_id
_entity_poly.type
_entity_poly.pdbx_seq_one_letter_code
_entity_poly.pdbx_strand_id
1 'polypeptide(L)'
;MKPSGRLLFGGRDRVFDDVPPPYEYAVRHVRERFDRDAFHDAVDEPEAYVFFGVAPCNVGIDYDWERIPAFLGWTIWNGTKERLFPIDKAEQVFERLGLTPLNTFQKELNVRDFHPERLDIPESAWYAGPAAGVVIENRRGGRALVRESAVDEISDHEPIRGEPAELADELVTDARVGRAVEAIETSQKPPTTAEVHARVFESIVREGVRSTRQRPRRLGDVAVRSRVGRRRETR
;
A
#
# COMPACT_ATOMS: atom_id res chain seq x y z
N MET A 1 -19.93 -19.64 -17.80
CA MET A 1 -18.54 -19.51 -17.30
C MET A 1 -18.65 -18.78 -15.97
N LYS A 2 -18.32 -19.40 -14.84
CA LYS A 2 -18.35 -18.69 -13.55
C LYS A 2 -17.30 -17.56 -13.62
N PRO A 3 -17.57 -16.35 -13.11
CA PRO A 3 -16.56 -15.33 -12.91
C PRO A 3 -15.35 -15.96 -12.23
N SER A 4 -14.14 -15.63 -12.67
CA SER A 4 -12.92 -16.29 -12.20
C SER A 4 -12.64 -16.10 -10.70
N GLY A 5 -13.44 -15.30 -9.98
CA GLY A 5 -13.25 -14.96 -8.56
C GLY A 5 -11.94 -14.21 -8.29
N ARG A 6 -11.30 -13.70 -9.35
CA ARG A 6 -10.00 -13.03 -9.28
C ARG A 6 -10.21 -11.54 -8.99
N LEU A 7 -9.44 -11.05 -8.03
CA LEU A 7 -9.32 -9.62 -7.78
C LEU A 7 -8.61 -8.95 -8.97
N LEU A 8 -9.25 -7.91 -9.51
CA LEU A 8 -8.66 -7.02 -10.51
C LEU A 8 -8.01 -5.83 -9.79
N PHE A 9 -6.85 -5.39 -10.30
CA PHE A 9 -6.09 -4.29 -9.70
C PHE A 9 -5.85 -3.21 -10.72
N GLY A 10 -5.93 -1.95 -10.30
CA GLY A 10 -5.74 -0.80 -11.17
C GLY A 10 -5.13 0.39 -10.43
N GLY A 11 -4.63 1.32 -11.23
CA GLY A 11 -4.25 2.65 -10.76
C GLY A 11 -5.40 3.64 -10.96
N ARG A 12 -5.08 4.94 -10.95
CA ARG A 12 -6.06 6.01 -11.16
C ARG A 12 -6.80 5.90 -12.50
N ASP A 13 -6.06 5.57 -13.55
CA ASP A 13 -6.56 5.75 -14.93
C ASP A 13 -6.84 4.43 -15.65
N ARG A 14 -6.40 3.29 -15.10
CA ARG A 14 -6.54 1.97 -15.76
C ARG A 14 -6.43 0.79 -14.82
N VAL A 15 -7.10 -0.30 -15.19
CA VAL A 15 -6.82 -1.64 -14.69
C VAL A 15 -5.49 -2.12 -15.27
N PHE A 16 -4.73 -2.86 -14.48
CA PHE A 16 -3.45 -3.43 -14.88
C PHE A 16 -3.64 -4.81 -15.49
N ASP A 17 -3.10 -5.02 -16.69
CA ASP A 17 -2.93 -6.37 -17.25
C ASP A 17 -1.82 -7.10 -16.46
N ASP A 18 -0.68 -6.43 -16.30
CA ASP A 18 0.42 -6.83 -15.43
C ASP A 18 0.64 -5.76 -14.35
N VAL A 19 0.76 -6.20 -13.09
CA VAL A 19 0.92 -5.29 -11.95
C VAL A 19 2.29 -4.60 -12.06
N PRO A 20 2.35 -3.26 -12.13
CA PRO A 20 3.64 -2.57 -12.17
C PRO A 20 4.41 -2.81 -10.87
N PRO A 21 5.76 -2.90 -10.91
CA PRO A 21 6.59 -3.17 -9.73
C PRO A 21 6.24 -2.35 -8.48
N PRO A 22 5.91 -1.05 -8.61
CA PRO A 22 5.56 -0.25 -7.43
C PRO A 22 4.26 -0.61 -6.72
N TYR A 23 3.43 -1.46 -7.31
CA TYR A 23 2.18 -1.94 -6.73
C TYR A 23 2.24 -3.41 -6.32
N GLU A 24 3.29 -4.15 -6.69
CA GLU A 24 3.39 -5.59 -6.45
C GLU A 24 3.27 -5.95 -4.97
N TYR A 25 3.94 -5.19 -4.08
CA TYR A 25 3.86 -5.40 -2.63
C TYR A 25 2.44 -5.24 -2.08
N ALA A 26 1.74 -4.19 -2.53
CA ALA A 26 0.35 -3.91 -2.13
C ALA A 26 -0.62 -4.94 -2.69
N VAL A 27 -0.47 -5.33 -3.96
CA VAL A 27 -1.30 -6.35 -4.60
C VAL A 27 -1.12 -7.71 -3.91
N ARG A 28 0.12 -8.09 -3.59
CA ARG A 28 0.38 -9.31 -2.82
C ARG A 28 -0.32 -9.27 -1.48
N HIS A 29 -0.15 -8.19 -0.72
CA HIS A 29 -0.79 -8.03 0.58
C HIS A 29 -2.31 -8.19 0.49
N VAL A 30 -2.96 -7.53 -0.48
CA VAL A 30 -4.41 -7.67 -0.67
C VAL A 30 -4.77 -9.11 -1.05
N ARG A 31 -4.04 -9.77 -1.94
CA ARG A 31 -4.32 -11.18 -2.30
C ARG A 31 -4.17 -12.15 -1.13
N GLU A 32 -3.24 -11.89 -0.23
CA GLU A 32 -2.95 -12.74 0.93
C GLU A 32 -3.92 -12.48 2.09
N ARG A 33 -4.45 -11.25 2.24
CA ARG A 33 -5.27 -10.85 3.39
C ARG A 33 -6.76 -10.71 3.10
N PHE A 34 -7.15 -10.40 1.86
CA PHE A 34 -8.54 -10.16 1.53
C PHE A 34 -9.36 -11.46 1.62
N ASP A 35 -10.35 -11.45 2.52
CA ASP A 35 -11.29 -12.56 2.69
C ASP A 35 -12.30 -12.60 1.53
N ARG A 36 -11.91 -13.29 0.46
CA ARG A 36 -12.70 -13.42 -0.77
C ARG A 36 -14.01 -14.18 -0.54
N ASP A 37 -13.98 -15.16 0.34
CA ASP A 37 -15.14 -16.02 0.61
C ASP A 37 -16.18 -15.21 1.40
N ALA A 38 -15.74 -14.51 2.47
CA ALA A 38 -16.63 -13.61 3.22
C ALA A 38 -17.21 -12.49 2.35
N PHE A 39 -16.44 -11.96 1.39
CA PHE A 39 -16.96 -10.96 0.45
C PHE A 39 -18.01 -11.57 -0.48
N HIS A 40 -17.71 -12.71 -1.10
CA HIS A 40 -18.61 -13.37 -2.05
C HIS A 40 -19.92 -13.80 -1.38
N ASP A 41 -19.88 -14.25 -0.12
CA ASP A 41 -21.07 -14.62 0.64
C ASP A 41 -21.95 -13.42 1.04
N ALA A 42 -21.37 -12.21 1.08
CA ALA A 42 -22.05 -11.01 1.53
C ALA A 42 -22.74 -10.21 0.41
N VAL A 43 -22.44 -10.48 -0.87
CA VAL A 43 -22.95 -9.69 -2.00
C VAL A 43 -23.41 -10.57 -3.15
N ASP A 44 -24.51 -10.17 -3.80
CA ASP A 44 -25.06 -10.91 -4.96
C ASP A 44 -24.20 -10.75 -6.22
N GLU A 45 -23.62 -9.54 -6.42
CA GLU A 45 -22.82 -9.20 -7.59
C GLU A 45 -21.48 -8.59 -7.17
N PRO A 46 -20.44 -9.43 -6.94
CA PRO A 46 -19.11 -8.97 -6.51
C PRO A 46 -18.45 -7.98 -7.49
N GLU A 47 -18.72 -8.13 -8.79
CA GLU A 47 -18.13 -7.29 -9.86
C GLU A 47 -18.64 -5.84 -9.84
N ALA A 48 -19.78 -5.59 -9.19
CA ALA A 48 -20.32 -4.23 -9.03
C ALA A 48 -19.52 -3.39 -8.01
N TYR A 49 -18.54 -3.97 -7.31
CA TYR A 49 -17.81 -3.27 -6.25
C TYR A 49 -16.37 -2.95 -6.63
N VAL A 50 -15.95 -1.72 -6.35
CA VAL A 50 -14.56 -1.28 -6.50
C VAL A 50 -14.04 -0.77 -5.17
N PHE A 51 -12.94 -1.34 -4.69
CA PHE A 51 -12.27 -0.95 -3.46
C PHE A 51 -11.15 0.04 -3.80
N PHE A 52 -11.20 1.23 -3.20
CA PHE A 52 -10.16 2.24 -3.33
C PHE A 52 -9.31 2.28 -2.08
N GLY A 53 -8.02 2.52 -2.25
CA GLY A 53 -7.09 2.69 -1.15
C GLY A 53 -5.78 3.29 -1.60
N VAL A 54 -4.89 3.46 -0.63
CA VAL A 54 -3.54 4.00 -0.82
C VAL A 54 -2.56 2.85 -0.64
N ALA A 55 -1.60 2.73 -1.56
CA ALA A 55 -0.44 1.84 -1.43
C ALA A 55 0.75 2.69 -0.94
N PRO A 56 1.09 2.69 0.36
CA PRO A 56 2.12 3.55 0.90
C PRO A 56 3.48 3.20 0.31
N CYS A 57 4.26 4.23 -0.01
CA CYS A 57 5.59 4.11 -0.60
C CYS A 57 6.46 5.28 -0.18
N ASN A 58 7.77 5.10 -0.26
CA ASN A 58 8.70 6.14 0.14
C ASN A 58 8.67 7.30 -0.89
N VAL A 59 8.06 8.39 -0.45
CA VAL A 59 8.01 9.69 -1.13
C VAL A 59 8.85 10.73 -0.39
N GLY A 60 9.86 10.27 0.36
CA GLY A 60 10.71 11.07 1.24
C GLY A 60 10.29 11.12 2.70
N ILE A 61 9.19 10.44 3.01
CA ILE A 61 8.76 10.21 4.38
C ILE A 61 9.29 8.84 4.79
N ASP A 62 10.05 8.82 5.88
CA ASP A 62 10.47 7.58 6.52
C ASP A 62 9.36 7.06 7.43
N TYR A 63 8.41 6.36 6.79
CA TYR A 63 7.36 5.66 7.52
C TYR A 63 7.97 4.56 8.40
N ASP A 64 7.27 4.20 9.47
CA ASP A 64 7.48 2.95 10.18
C ASP A 64 7.07 1.80 9.24
N TRP A 65 8.01 1.38 8.37
CA TRP A 65 7.80 0.38 7.31
C TRP A 65 7.44 -1.01 7.83
N GLU A 66 7.77 -1.27 9.10
CA GLU A 66 7.42 -2.52 9.77
C GLU A 66 5.97 -2.50 10.27
N ARG A 67 5.46 -1.33 10.67
CA ARG A 67 4.09 -1.17 11.17
C ARG A 67 3.08 -0.82 10.09
N ILE A 68 3.45 0.00 9.11
CA ILE A 68 2.51 0.52 8.11
C ILE A 68 2.05 -0.58 7.14
N PRO A 69 0.73 -0.77 6.95
CA PRO A 69 0.19 -1.72 5.97
C PRO A 69 0.65 -1.41 4.54
N ALA A 70 0.78 -2.46 3.73
CA ALA A 70 1.08 -2.35 2.31
C ALA A 70 -0.05 -1.69 1.50
N PHE A 71 -1.27 -1.73 2.04
CA PHE A 71 -2.46 -1.13 1.48
C PHE A 71 -3.33 -0.61 2.61
N LEU A 72 -3.77 0.65 2.49
CA LEU A 72 -4.72 1.28 3.40
C LEU A 72 -6.03 1.55 2.64
N GLY A 73 -7.10 0.89 3.07
CA GLY A 73 -8.43 1.00 2.48
C GLY A 73 -9.04 2.38 2.72
N TRP A 74 -9.58 3.02 1.68
CA TRP A 74 -10.17 4.36 1.79
C TRP A 74 -11.71 4.33 1.67
N THR A 75 -12.21 3.88 0.52
CA THR A 75 -13.65 3.94 0.20
C THR A 75 -14.01 2.82 -0.77
N ILE A 76 -15.30 2.53 -0.88
CA ILE A 76 -15.81 1.48 -1.77
C ILE A 76 -16.85 2.10 -2.69
N TRP A 77 -16.78 1.83 -3.99
CA TRP A 77 -17.85 2.11 -4.94
C TRP A 77 -18.79 0.92 -5.04
N ASN A 78 -20.09 1.19 -5.07
CA ASN A 78 -21.12 0.21 -5.37
C ASN A 78 -21.81 0.64 -6.67
N GLY A 79 -21.58 -0.13 -7.73
CA GLY A 79 -22.13 0.07 -9.07
C GLY A 79 -23.64 -0.13 -9.12
N THR A 80 -24.19 -1.09 -8.36
CA THR A 80 -25.65 -1.32 -8.30
C THR A 80 -26.40 -0.10 -7.75
N LYS A 81 -25.78 0.67 -6.85
CA LYS A 81 -26.37 1.88 -6.24
C LYS A 81 -25.77 3.18 -6.78
N GLU A 82 -24.85 3.08 -7.72
CA GLU A 82 -24.06 4.17 -8.32
C GLU A 82 -23.57 5.20 -7.29
N ARG A 83 -22.99 4.72 -6.19
CA ARG A 83 -22.50 5.60 -5.12
C ARG A 83 -21.35 5.01 -4.34
N LEU A 84 -20.57 5.90 -3.73
CA LEU A 84 -19.55 5.54 -2.75
C LEU A 84 -20.20 5.17 -1.42
N PHE A 85 -19.57 4.25 -0.71
CA PHE A 85 -19.88 3.96 0.67
C PHE A 85 -19.51 5.15 1.54
N PRO A 86 -20.34 5.48 2.55
CA PRO A 86 -19.93 6.33 3.65
C PRO A 86 -18.64 5.82 4.31
N ILE A 87 -17.78 6.73 4.75
CA ILE A 87 -16.43 6.38 5.27
C ILE A 87 -16.47 5.37 6.42
N ASP A 88 -17.42 5.52 7.35
CA ASP A 88 -17.64 4.64 8.50
C ASP A 88 -18.02 3.22 8.06
N LYS A 89 -18.86 3.12 7.02
CA LYS A 89 -19.23 1.83 6.44
C LYS A 89 -18.08 1.20 5.67
N ALA A 90 -17.30 2.00 4.93
CA ALA A 90 -16.13 1.50 4.22
C ALA A 90 -15.08 0.95 5.19
N GLU A 91 -14.82 1.66 6.29
CA GLU A 91 -13.91 1.25 7.39
C GLU A 91 -14.27 -0.15 7.89
N GLN A 92 -15.52 -0.35 8.32
CA GLN A 92 -16.00 -1.65 8.82
C GLN A 92 -15.87 -2.78 7.78
N VAL A 93 -16.10 -2.47 6.50
CA VAL A 93 -15.98 -3.47 5.43
C VAL A 93 -14.53 -3.86 5.21
N PHE A 94 -13.58 -2.91 5.20
CA PHE A 94 -12.16 -3.24 5.09
C PHE A 94 -11.71 -4.13 6.25
N GLU A 95 -12.05 -3.77 7.49
CA GLU A 95 -11.69 -4.55 8.68
C GLU A 95 -12.24 -5.97 8.61
N ARG A 96 -13.53 -6.11 8.27
CA ARG A 96 -14.19 -7.42 8.15
C ARG A 96 -13.56 -8.29 7.05
N LEU A 97 -13.03 -7.68 6.00
CA LEU A 97 -12.37 -8.38 4.90
C LEU A 97 -10.86 -8.56 5.11
N GLY A 98 -10.35 -8.27 6.33
CA GLY A 98 -8.95 -8.51 6.68
C GLY A 98 -7.97 -7.43 6.21
N LEU A 99 -8.46 -6.27 5.78
CA LEU A 99 -7.65 -5.14 5.33
C LEU A 99 -7.71 -3.98 6.33
N THR A 100 -6.61 -3.24 6.45
CA THR A 100 -6.54 -2.06 7.31
C THR A 100 -7.13 -0.84 6.59
N PRO A 101 -8.14 -0.15 7.15
CA PRO A 101 -8.61 1.11 6.61
C PRO A 101 -7.64 2.27 6.90
N LEU A 102 -7.82 3.39 6.21
CA LEU A 102 -7.19 4.66 6.57
C LEU A 102 -7.61 5.09 7.98
N ASN A 103 -6.70 5.78 8.66
CA ASN A 103 -6.94 6.30 9.99
C ASN A 103 -8.06 7.34 9.97
N THR A 104 -9.10 7.09 10.76
CA THR A 104 -10.12 8.10 11.05
C THR A 104 -9.69 8.90 12.28
N PHE A 105 -9.36 10.18 12.10
CA PHE A 105 -8.94 11.06 13.19
C PHE A 105 -10.11 11.59 14.02
N GLN A 106 -11.24 11.86 13.36
CA GLN A 106 -12.42 12.41 14.00
C GLN A 106 -13.69 11.99 13.26
N LYS A 107 -14.72 11.59 14.01
CA LYS A 107 -16.06 11.27 13.50
C LYS A 107 -17.05 12.32 13.99
N GLU A 108 -18.04 12.62 13.14
CA GLU A 108 -19.25 13.37 13.49
C GLU A 108 -19.03 14.78 14.10
N LEU A 109 -18.23 15.62 13.45
CA LEU A 109 -18.11 17.03 13.84
C LEU A 109 -19.36 17.83 13.43
N ASN A 110 -19.86 18.67 14.34
CA ASN A 110 -20.96 19.57 14.01
C ASN A 110 -20.49 20.63 13.00
N VAL A 111 -21.33 20.95 12.01
CA VAL A 111 -21.00 21.96 10.99
C VAL A 111 -20.67 23.33 11.61
N ARG A 112 -21.29 23.67 12.75
CA ARG A 112 -21.02 24.94 13.46
C ARG A 112 -19.62 25.00 14.07
N ASP A 113 -19.02 23.83 14.33
CA ASP A 113 -17.71 23.68 14.94
C ASP A 113 -16.62 23.33 13.90
N PHE A 114 -17.01 23.15 12.63
CA PHE A 114 -16.09 22.87 11.53
C PHE A 114 -15.72 24.16 10.79
N HIS A 115 -14.47 24.58 10.97
CA HIS A 115 -13.87 25.73 10.30
C HIS A 115 -12.73 25.25 9.40
N PRO A 116 -12.94 25.09 8.08
CA PRO A 116 -11.93 24.52 7.19
C PRO A 116 -10.64 25.35 7.15
N GLU A 117 -10.74 26.67 7.29
CA GLU A 117 -9.61 27.59 7.39
C GLU A 117 -8.79 27.49 8.69
N ARG A 118 -9.27 26.74 9.69
CA ARG A 118 -8.59 26.52 10.98
C ARG A 118 -8.23 25.04 11.21
N LEU A 119 -8.31 24.23 10.16
CA LEU A 119 -8.05 22.81 10.27
C LEU A 119 -6.55 22.57 10.31
N ASP A 120 -6.04 22.23 11.49
CA ASP A 120 -4.68 21.72 11.64
C ASP A 120 -4.61 20.28 11.16
N ILE A 121 -3.56 19.94 10.40
CA ILE A 121 -3.34 18.56 9.96
C ILE A 121 -2.89 17.72 11.16
N PRO A 122 -3.58 16.61 11.47
CA PRO A 122 -3.27 15.79 12.64
C PRO A 122 -1.96 15.02 12.44
N GLU A 123 -1.37 14.58 13.56
CA GLU A 123 -0.19 13.71 13.57
C GLU A 123 -0.45 12.38 12.87
N SER A 124 0.54 11.92 12.12
CA SER A 124 0.51 10.64 11.43
C SER A 124 0.59 9.48 12.42
N ALA A 125 -0.20 8.44 12.18
CA ALA A 125 -0.09 7.19 12.91
C ALA A 125 1.08 6.31 12.44
N TRP A 126 1.86 6.74 11.45
CA TRP A 126 2.84 5.88 10.75
C TRP A 126 4.25 6.46 10.69
N TYR A 127 4.49 7.67 11.21
CA TYR A 127 5.81 8.26 11.41
C TYR A 127 5.67 9.42 12.40
N ALA A 128 6.81 9.99 12.84
CA ALA A 128 6.80 11.19 13.67
C ALA A 128 6.62 12.44 12.79
N GLY A 129 5.43 13.04 12.81
CA GLY A 129 5.12 14.26 12.07
C GLY A 129 3.67 14.30 11.56
N PRO A 130 3.25 15.44 10.98
CA PRO A 130 1.88 15.65 10.50
C PRO A 130 1.57 14.70 9.35
N ALA A 131 0.33 14.22 9.26
CA ALA A 131 -0.13 13.42 8.12
C ALA A 131 0.06 14.17 6.78
N ALA A 132 0.12 13.44 5.66
CA ALA A 132 0.19 14.05 4.33
C ALA A 132 -1.02 14.93 3.98
N GLY A 133 -2.13 14.74 4.71
CA GLY A 133 -3.37 15.47 4.53
C GLY A 133 -4.54 14.71 5.14
N VAL A 134 -5.72 15.31 5.03
CA VAL A 134 -6.98 14.75 5.53
C VAL A 134 -8.04 14.79 4.45
N VAL A 135 -8.82 13.71 4.37
CA VAL A 135 -10.05 13.67 3.57
C VAL A 135 -11.21 13.97 4.50
N ILE A 136 -11.98 14.99 4.15
CA ILE A 136 -13.20 15.38 4.88
C ILE A 136 -14.39 14.88 4.07
N GLU A 137 -15.30 14.18 4.73
CA GLU A 137 -16.56 13.72 4.15
C GLU A 137 -17.74 14.29 4.94
N ASN A 138 -18.73 14.81 4.23
CA ASN A 138 -20.00 15.20 4.84
C ASN A 138 -21.06 14.10 4.66
N ARG A 139 -22.12 14.14 5.49
CA ARG A 139 -23.20 13.14 5.47
C ARG A 139 -23.97 13.06 4.14
N ARG A 140 -23.84 14.04 3.25
CA ARG A 140 -24.47 14.04 1.92
C ARG A 140 -23.55 13.46 0.83
N GLY A 141 -22.38 12.94 1.21
CA GLY A 141 -21.39 12.36 0.29
C GLY A 141 -20.46 13.38 -0.36
N GLY A 142 -20.50 14.65 0.05
CA GLY A 142 -19.53 15.65 -0.39
C GLY A 142 -18.17 15.38 0.25
N ARG A 143 -17.10 15.53 -0.53
CA ARG A 143 -15.72 15.24 -0.10
C ARG A 143 -14.78 16.39 -0.44
N ALA A 144 -13.83 16.64 0.44
CA ALA A 144 -12.73 17.57 0.24
C ALA A 144 -11.41 16.93 0.70
N LEU A 145 -10.33 17.29 0.04
CA LEU A 145 -8.97 16.90 0.43
C LEU A 145 -8.22 18.16 0.85
N VAL A 146 -7.71 18.18 2.07
CA VAL A 146 -6.78 19.20 2.57
C VAL A 146 -5.41 18.54 2.66
N ARG A 147 -4.40 19.12 2.00
CA ARG A 147 -3.03 18.60 1.99
C ARG A 147 -2.13 19.43 2.89
N GLU A 148 -1.14 18.77 3.48
CA GLU A 148 -0.05 19.46 4.16
C GLU A 148 0.96 19.96 3.11
N SER A 149 1.22 21.27 3.11
CA SER A 149 2.05 21.93 2.09
C SER A 149 3.50 21.45 2.15
N ALA A 150 4.00 21.22 3.38
CA ALA A 150 5.36 20.74 3.60
C ALA A 150 5.60 19.31 3.06
N VAL A 151 4.55 18.49 2.95
CA VAL A 151 4.66 17.12 2.42
C VAL A 151 4.71 17.10 0.89
N ASP A 152 4.07 18.07 0.23
CA ASP A 152 4.15 18.21 -1.24
C ASP A 152 5.56 18.65 -1.70
N GLU A 153 6.32 19.38 -0.87
CA GLU A 153 7.68 19.88 -1.19
C GLU A 153 8.79 18.83 -1.07
N ILE A 154 8.57 17.73 -0.35
CA ILE A 154 9.56 16.63 -0.17
C ILE A 154 9.80 15.86 -1.50
N SER A 155 9.03 16.17 -2.55
CA SER A 155 9.03 15.51 -3.87
C SER A 155 10.36 15.50 -4.66
N ASP A 156 11.34 16.34 -4.31
CA ASP A 156 12.60 16.49 -5.07
C ASP A 156 13.73 15.61 -4.49
N HIS A 157 13.64 14.31 -4.70
CA HIS A 157 14.75 13.40 -4.38
C HIS A 157 15.71 13.20 -5.54
N GLU A 158 17.00 13.26 -5.21
CA GLU A 158 18.08 12.99 -6.13
C GLU A 158 17.99 11.55 -6.66
N PRO A 159 18.21 11.32 -7.97
CA PRO A 159 18.27 9.98 -8.52
C PRO A 159 19.31 9.12 -7.80
N ILE A 160 18.98 7.87 -7.45
CA ILE A 160 19.99 6.93 -6.97
C ILE A 160 21.09 6.79 -8.02
N ARG A 161 22.33 7.07 -7.61
CA ARG A 161 23.55 6.92 -8.41
C ARG A 161 24.38 5.78 -7.81
N GLY A 162 24.99 4.96 -8.66
CA GLY A 162 25.82 3.82 -8.24
C GLY A 162 25.73 2.66 -9.21
N GLU A 163 26.68 1.73 -9.12
CA GLU A 163 26.64 0.50 -9.89
C GLU A 163 25.58 -0.46 -9.32
N PRO A 164 24.89 -1.26 -10.15
CA PRO A 164 23.80 -2.14 -9.69
C PRO A 164 24.18 -3.10 -8.56
N ALA A 165 25.45 -3.54 -8.51
CA ALA A 165 25.94 -4.43 -7.46
C ALA A 165 26.10 -3.72 -6.11
N GLU A 166 26.61 -2.48 -6.12
CA GLU A 166 26.76 -1.65 -4.92
C GLU A 166 25.40 -1.30 -4.33
N LEU A 167 24.46 -0.90 -5.20
CA LEU A 167 23.08 -0.65 -4.81
C LEU A 167 22.39 -1.90 -4.24
N ALA A 168 22.67 -3.07 -4.80
CA ALA A 168 22.15 -4.32 -4.27
C ALA A 168 22.73 -4.64 -2.88
N ASP A 169 24.01 -4.38 -2.63
CA ASP A 169 24.62 -4.59 -1.31
C ASP A 169 24.06 -3.65 -0.25
N GLU A 170 23.81 -2.39 -0.61
CA GLU A 170 23.18 -1.40 0.26
C GLU A 170 21.72 -1.74 0.56
N LEU A 171 20.94 -2.09 -0.48
CA LEU A 171 19.49 -2.22 -0.37
C LEU A 171 19.03 -3.62 0.05
N VAL A 172 19.81 -4.69 -0.21
CA VAL A 172 19.49 -6.04 0.25
C VAL A 172 20.08 -6.23 1.64
N THR A 173 19.34 -5.82 2.68
CA THR A 173 19.74 -5.95 4.08
C THR A 173 19.31 -7.29 4.68
N ASP A 174 19.98 -7.75 5.75
CA ASP A 174 19.58 -8.97 6.47
C ASP A 174 18.17 -8.85 7.04
N ALA A 175 17.79 -7.65 7.52
CA ALA A 175 16.45 -7.37 7.99
C ALA A 175 15.39 -7.58 6.89
N ARG A 176 15.62 -7.11 5.66
CA ARG A 176 14.69 -7.34 4.53
C ARG A 176 14.60 -8.82 4.15
N VAL A 177 15.73 -9.53 4.12
CA VAL A 177 15.75 -10.97 3.84
C VAL A 177 15.03 -11.76 4.95
N GLY A 178 15.27 -11.44 6.21
CA GLY A 178 14.63 -12.05 7.37
C GLY A 178 13.11 -11.90 7.32
N ARG A 179 12.61 -10.66 7.14
CA ARG A 179 11.17 -10.38 7.00
C ARG A 179 10.55 -11.15 5.82
N ALA A 180 11.25 -11.25 4.69
CA ALA A 180 10.77 -12.00 3.54
C ALA A 180 10.63 -13.51 3.84
N VAL A 181 11.61 -14.10 4.52
CA VAL A 181 11.60 -15.52 4.93
C VAL A 181 10.46 -15.79 5.92
N GLU A 182 10.38 -15.02 7.01
CA GLU A 182 9.36 -15.20 8.06
C GLU A 182 7.94 -15.12 7.49
N ALA A 183 7.71 -14.16 6.59
CA ALA A 183 6.41 -14.03 5.95
C ALA A 183 6.08 -15.23 5.02
N ILE A 184 7.07 -15.91 4.43
CA ILE A 184 6.83 -17.08 3.57
C ILE A 184 6.52 -18.30 4.45
N GLU A 185 7.29 -18.47 5.52
CA GLU A 185 7.12 -19.55 6.49
C GLU A 185 5.76 -19.48 7.20
N THR A 186 5.30 -18.27 7.52
CA THR A 186 3.94 -18.04 8.05
C THR A 186 2.86 -18.57 7.09
N SER A 187 3.14 -18.61 5.79
CA SER A 187 2.25 -19.18 4.77
C SER A 187 2.38 -20.70 4.60
N GLN A 188 3.06 -21.39 5.54
CA GLN A 188 3.31 -22.83 5.57
C GLN A 188 4.00 -23.41 4.34
N LYS A 189 4.82 -22.60 3.65
CA LYS A 189 5.63 -23.04 2.51
C LYS A 189 7.12 -22.95 2.83
N PRO A 190 7.94 -23.94 2.44
CA PRO A 190 9.38 -23.80 2.54
C PRO A 190 9.86 -22.67 1.61
N PRO A 191 10.61 -21.68 2.11
CA PRO A 191 10.97 -20.51 1.33
C PRO A 191 11.94 -20.85 0.20
N THR A 192 11.54 -20.62 -1.05
CA THR A 192 12.44 -20.73 -2.20
C THR A 192 13.25 -19.46 -2.42
N THR A 193 14.42 -19.55 -3.05
CA THR A 193 15.26 -18.36 -3.34
C THR A 193 14.53 -17.37 -4.23
N ALA A 194 13.71 -17.85 -5.17
CA ALA A 194 12.93 -17.00 -6.06
C ALA A 194 11.84 -16.21 -5.31
N GLU A 195 11.14 -16.83 -4.36
CA GLU A 195 10.12 -16.15 -3.55
C GLU A 195 10.71 -15.13 -2.60
N VAL A 196 11.82 -15.48 -1.92
CA VAL A 196 12.55 -14.53 -1.05
C VAL A 196 13.04 -13.35 -1.87
N HIS A 197 13.62 -13.60 -3.05
CA HIS A 197 14.03 -12.55 -3.98
C HIS A 197 12.87 -11.61 -4.32
N ALA A 198 11.73 -12.15 -4.75
CA ALA A 198 10.58 -11.33 -5.13
C ALA A 198 10.08 -10.46 -3.96
N ARG A 199 10.00 -11.01 -2.74
CA ARG A 199 9.56 -10.26 -1.56
C ARG A 199 10.54 -9.17 -1.15
N VAL A 200 11.84 -9.44 -1.23
CA VAL A 200 12.89 -8.43 -0.97
C VAL A 200 12.84 -7.32 -2.02
N PHE A 201 12.74 -7.67 -3.30
CA PHE A 201 12.67 -6.71 -4.39
C PHE A 201 11.48 -5.75 -4.22
N GLU A 202 10.31 -6.28 -3.92
CA GLU A 202 9.11 -5.47 -3.69
C GLU A 202 9.23 -4.55 -2.47
N SER A 203 9.83 -5.03 -1.38
CA SER A 203 10.15 -4.19 -0.21
C SER A 203 11.11 -3.06 -0.59
N ILE A 204 12.16 -3.33 -1.39
CA ILE A 204 13.07 -2.31 -1.89
C ILE A 204 12.33 -1.28 -2.76
N VAL A 205 11.42 -1.71 -3.64
CA VAL A 205 10.67 -0.78 -4.50
C VAL A 205 9.68 0.06 -3.68
N ARG A 206 9.08 -0.50 -2.63
CA ARG A 206 8.15 0.19 -1.74
C ARG A 206 8.84 1.21 -0.83
N GLU A 207 9.89 0.76 -0.15
CA GLU A 207 10.64 1.51 0.87
C GLU A 207 11.72 2.40 0.26
N GLY A 208 12.13 2.11 -0.98
CA GLY A 208 13.10 2.88 -1.72
C GLY A 208 12.53 4.20 -2.21
N VAL A 209 13.35 5.24 -2.16
CA VAL A 209 13.01 6.60 -2.58
C VAL A 209 12.43 6.63 -4.00
N ARG A 210 11.58 7.61 -4.31
CA ARG A 210 10.84 7.77 -5.58
C ARG A 210 11.67 7.51 -6.86
N SER A 211 12.98 7.80 -6.86
CA SER A 211 13.86 7.54 -8.00
C SER A 211 14.10 6.04 -8.27
N THR A 212 14.19 5.20 -7.23
CA THR A 212 14.22 3.74 -7.32
C THR A 212 12.93 3.20 -7.93
N ARG A 213 11.79 3.79 -7.57
CA ARG A 213 10.46 3.40 -8.06
C ARG A 213 10.26 3.67 -9.56
N GLN A 214 10.82 4.76 -10.09
CA GLN A 214 10.72 5.10 -11.52
C GLN A 214 11.67 4.28 -12.40
N ARG A 215 12.78 3.76 -11.83
CA ARG A 215 13.78 2.97 -12.56
C ARG A 215 14.16 1.68 -11.82
N PRO A 216 13.20 0.77 -11.55
CA PRO A 216 13.49 -0.49 -10.85
C PRO A 216 14.47 -1.37 -11.63
N ARG A 217 14.52 -1.22 -12.97
CA ARG A 217 15.47 -1.94 -13.85
C ARG A 217 16.96 -1.60 -13.61
N ARG A 218 17.29 -0.55 -12.86
CA ARG A 218 18.68 -0.22 -12.49
C ARG A 218 19.20 -1.03 -11.30
N LEU A 219 18.31 -1.58 -10.48
CA LEU A 219 18.65 -2.70 -9.62
C LEU A 219 18.78 -3.92 -10.51
N GLY A 220 20.01 -4.41 -10.69
CA GLY A 220 20.24 -5.60 -11.50
C GLY A 220 19.54 -6.79 -10.84
N ASP A 221 18.52 -7.35 -11.48
CA ASP A 221 17.74 -8.49 -10.96
C ASP A 221 18.65 -9.67 -10.58
N VAL A 222 19.74 -9.86 -11.32
CA VAL A 222 20.80 -10.83 -11.03
C VAL A 222 21.57 -10.48 -9.75
N ALA A 223 21.92 -9.22 -9.53
CA ALA A 223 22.66 -8.79 -8.34
C ALA A 223 21.83 -8.97 -7.06
N VAL A 224 20.54 -8.63 -7.10
CA VAL A 224 19.60 -8.85 -5.98
C VAL A 224 19.47 -10.35 -5.69
N ARG A 225 19.25 -11.19 -6.72
CA ARG A 225 19.18 -12.66 -6.56
C ARG A 225 20.45 -13.25 -5.96
N SER A 226 21.62 -12.90 -6.50
CA SER A 226 22.91 -13.37 -6.00
C SER A 226 23.14 -12.94 -4.55
N ARG A 227 22.71 -11.74 -4.16
CA ARG A 227 22.89 -11.28 -2.78
C ARG A 227 21.94 -11.97 -1.79
N VAL A 228 20.69 -12.18 -2.18
CA VAL A 228 19.71 -12.97 -1.41
C VAL A 228 20.21 -14.40 -1.20
N GLY A 229 20.73 -15.06 -2.25
CA GLY A 229 21.31 -16.41 -2.14
C GLY A 229 22.43 -16.47 -1.10
N ARG A 230 23.41 -15.57 -1.19
CA ARG A 230 24.56 -15.52 -0.26
C ARG A 230 24.14 -15.32 1.21
N ARG A 231 23.19 -14.42 1.50
CA ARG A 231 22.74 -14.15 2.89
C ARG A 231 21.93 -15.31 3.48
N ARG A 232 21.26 -16.11 2.64
CA ARG A 232 20.53 -17.30 3.09
C ARG A 232 21.47 -18.46 3.47
N GLU A 233 22.62 -18.59 2.81
CA GLU A 233 23.61 -19.63 3.11
C GLU A 233 24.39 -19.35 4.41
N THR A 234 24.39 -18.09 4.89
CA THR A 234 25.10 -17.69 6.11
C THR A 234 24.23 -17.77 7.37
N ARG A 235 22.98 -18.20 7.27
CA ARG A 235 21.99 -18.30 8.35
C ARG A 235 21.60 -19.74 8.59
#